data_AF-A0A0W8FAB1-F1
#
_entry.id   AF-A0A0W8FAB1-F1
#
_cell.length_a   1.000
_cell.length_b   1.000
_cell.length_c   1.000
_cell.angle_alpha   90.00
_cell.angle_beta   90.00
_cell.angle_gamma   90.00
#
_symmetry.space_group_name_H-M   'P 1'
#
loop_
_entity.id
_entity.type
_entity.pdbx_description
1 polymer ?
#
loop_
_entity_poly.entity_id
_entity_poly.type
_entity_poly.pdbx_seq_one_letter_code
_entity_poly.pdbx_strand_id
1 'polypeptide(L)'
;MVEGDVGRRMGISMLRGAIYVSGRVSEPMGNVIEVDSDLTGYRMFVSITEALEKGWDVMEPNHLDQQGLFIEDGIFRDTLGARNPADKTIKLEGDAGMSTGILMRSGQIIVEGCAQENTAVLLRGGRILVRGSTKDFTGAEMRGGEVFIEGDAGSFTCARMKGGVVYARQALPLPPAKRHPLSPSERTVVARALELSPMQALMYSRFGLQ
;
A
#
# COMPACT_ATOMS: atom_id res chain seq x y z
N MET A 1 6.24 -24.56 7.36
CA MET A 1 5.86 -24.69 8.78
C MET A 1 7.04 -24.30 9.63
N VAL A 2 6.82 -23.57 10.72
CA VAL A 2 7.85 -23.16 11.67
C VAL A 2 7.40 -23.56 13.07
N GLU A 3 8.21 -24.37 13.73
CA GLU A 3 8.06 -24.68 15.14
C GLU A 3 8.75 -23.60 15.97
N GLY A 4 7.96 -22.86 16.77
CA GLY A 4 8.45 -21.78 17.62
C GLY A 4 8.23 -20.37 17.05
N ASP A 5 8.98 -19.40 17.58
CA ASP A 5 8.82 -17.98 17.30
C ASP A 5 9.44 -17.59 15.94
N VAL A 6 8.77 -16.70 15.21
CA VAL A 6 9.23 -16.13 13.94
C VAL A 6 9.59 -14.65 14.12
N GLY A 7 10.73 -14.28 13.54
CA GLY A 7 11.22 -12.91 13.54
C GLY A 7 10.40 -11.96 12.66
N ARG A 8 10.89 -10.73 12.54
CA ARG A 8 10.26 -9.66 11.76
C ARG A 8 10.27 -10.00 10.26
N ARG A 9 9.32 -9.41 9.53
CA ARG A 9 9.14 -9.45 8.07
C ARG A 9 8.83 -10.84 7.53
N MET A 10 8.19 -11.68 8.34
CA MET A 10 7.63 -12.94 7.88
C MET A 10 6.69 -12.69 6.70
N GLY A 11 6.93 -13.40 5.59
CA GLY A 11 6.09 -13.25 4.39
C GLY A 11 6.31 -11.94 3.62
N ILE A 12 7.48 -11.31 3.75
CA ILE A 12 7.82 -10.12 2.95
C ILE A 12 7.71 -10.43 1.45
N SER A 13 6.94 -9.61 0.72
CA SER A 13 6.63 -9.81 -0.71
C SER A 13 6.04 -11.18 -1.08
N MET A 14 5.49 -11.92 -0.13
CA MET A 14 4.82 -13.19 -0.40
C MET A 14 3.60 -12.96 -1.30
N LEU A 15 3.39 -13.86 -2.27
CA LEU A 15 2.28 -13.77 -3.23
C LEU A 15 1.34 -14.97 -3.21
N ARG A 16 1.86 -16.14 -2.80
CA ARG A 16 1.10 -17.38 -2.69
C ARG A 16 1.69 -18.31 -1.63
N GLY A 17 0.86 -19.22 -1.16
CA GLY A 17 1.20 -20.27 -0.21
C GLY A 17 0.74 -19.93 1.20
N ALA A 18 1.11 -20.79 2.14
CA ALA A 18 0.77 -20.61 3.55
C ALA A 18 2.02 -20.77 4.43
N ILE A 19 2.10 -19.94 5.47
CA ILE A 19 3.09 -20.05 6.53
C ILE A 19 2.36 -20.48 7.79
N TYR A 20 2.76 -21.64 8.32
CA TYR A 20 2.26 -22.17 9.58
C TYR A 20 3.26 -21.86 10.68
N VAL A 21 2.79 -21.29 11.79
CA VAL A 21 3.63 -20.90 12.93
C VAL A 21 2.99 -21.36 14.24
N SER A 22 3.72 -22.10 15.08
CA SER A 22 3.22 -22.52 16.40
C SER A 22 3.54 -21.53 17.53
N GLY A 23 4.49 -20.62 17.32
CA GLY A 23 4.87 -19.58 18.29
C GLY A 23 4.40 -18.17 17.93
N ARG A 24 5.10 -17.17 18.47
CA ARG A 24 4.83 -15.75 18.24
C ARG A 24 5.40 -15.29 16.90
N VAL A 25 4.79 -14.26 16.31
CA VAL A 25 5.30 -13.59 15.11
C VAL A 25 5.62 -12.14 15.47
N SER A 26 6.83 -11.69 15.14
CA SER A 26 7.27 -10.32 15.45
C SER A 26 6.93 -9.34 14.32
N GLU A 27 6.57 -8.11 14.70
CA GLU A 27 6.30 -7.03 13.75
C GLU A 27 7.56 -6.23 13.33
N PRO A 28 7.58 -5.63 12.12
CA PRO A 28 6.52 -5.67 11.11
C PRO A 28 6.37 -7.05 10.49
N MET A 29 5.15 -7.43 10.10
CA MET A 29 4.92 -8.58 9.24
C MET A 29 5.11 -8.18 7.76
N GLY A 30 5.15 -9.14 6.85
CA GLY A 30 5.18 -8.88 5.42
C GLY A 30 3.79 -8.72 4.81
N ASN A 31 3.66 -9.12 3.54
CA ASN A 31 2.39 -9.08 2.79
C ASN A 31 1.47 -10.25 3.17
N VAL A 32 1.24 -10.46 4.46
CA VAL A 32 0.50 -11.62 4.99
C VAL A 32 -0.65 -11.23 5.92
N ILE A 33 -1.65 -12.10 5.95
CA ILE A 33 -2.82 -12.01 6.82
C ILE A 33 -3.13 -13.39 7.39
N GLU A 34 -3.64 -13.41 8.62
CA GLU A 34 -4.03 -14.65 9.30
C GLU A 34 -5.38 -15.13 8.79
N VAL A 35 -5.49 -16.45 8.63
CA VAL A 35 -6.70 -17.17 8.22
C VAL A 35 -6.89 -18.37 9.15
N ASP A 36 -8.07 -18.99 9.09
CA ASP A 36 -8.33 -20.24 9.81
C ASP A 36 -7.27 -21.30 9.47
N SER A 37 -6.68 -21.88 10.51
CA SER A 37 -5.65 -22.89 10.37
C SER A 37 -6.27 -24.28 10.26
N ASP A 38 -5.83 -25.03 9.26
CA ASP A 38 -6.14 -26.44 9.09
C ASP A 38 -5.20 -27.37 9.89
N LEU A 39 -4.27 -26.81 10.68
CA LEU A 39 -3.31 -27.55 11.49
C LEU A 39 -3.40 -27.18 12.97
N THR A 40 -3.80 -28.14 13.79
CA THR A 40 -3.92 -27.96 15.24
C THR A 40 -2.60 -27.52 15.87
N GLY A 41 -2.65 -26.46 16.67
CA GLY A 41 -1.47 -25.89 17.34
C GLY A 41 -0.64 -24.94 16.49
N TYR A 42 -1.10 -24.62 15.27
CA TYR A 42 -0.45 -23.66 14.39
C TYR A 42 -1.42 -22.56 13.98
N ARG A 43 -0.90 -21.33 13.89
CA ARG A 43 -1.51 -20.21 13.18
C ARG A 43 -1.15 -20.29 11.71
N MET A 44 -2.09 -19.95 10.82
CA MET A 44 -1.89 -20.00 9.38
C MET A 44 -1.95 -18.60 8.79
N PHE A 45 -0.92 -18.25 8.02
CA PHE A 45 -0.84 -16.98 7.33
C PHE A 45 -0.74 -17.20 5.83
N VAL A 46 -1.59 -16.52 5.07
CA VAL A 46 -1.52 -16.48 3.61
C VAL A 46 -1.14 -15.09 3.16
N SER A 47 -0.74 -14.92 1.90
CA SER A 47 -0.49 -13.58 1.41
C SER A 47 -1.79 -12.79 1.26
N ILE A 48 -1.75 -11.48 1.53
CA ILE A 48 -2.88 -10.57 1.33
C ILE A 48 -3.34 -10.57 -0.13
N THR A 49 -2.39 -10.65 -1.06
CA THR A 49 -2.67 -10.75 -2.51
C THR A 49 -3.47 -12.01 -2.84
N GLU A 50 -3.09 -13.16 -2.27
CA GLU A 50 -3.83 -14.41 -2.46
C GLU A 50 -5.19 -14.39 -1.75
N ALA A 51 -5.27 -13.83 -0.54
CA ALA A 51 -6.53 -13.66 0.20
C ALA A 51 -7.57 -12.90 -0.64
N LEU A 52 -7.16 -11.77 -1.22
CA LEU A 52 -7.98 -10.91 -2.05
C LEU A 52 -8.43 -11.58 -3.36
N GLU A 53 -7.52 -12.32 -4.02
CA GLU A 53 -7.79 -13.03 -5.27
C GLU A 53 -8.74 -14.22 -5.08
N LYS A 54 -8.50 -15.04 -4.05
CA LYS A 54 -9.16 -16.33 -3.89
C LYS A 54 -10.38 -16.29 -2.96
N GLY A 55 -10.61 -15.20 -2.24
CA GLY A 55 -11.76 -15.13 -1.33
C GLY A 55 -11.52 -15.89 -0.04
N TRP A 56 -10.37 -15.72 0.60
CA TRP A 56 -10.09 -16.40 1.87
C TRP A 56 -10.93 -15.84 3.01
N ASP A 57 -11.37 -16.73 3.91
CA ASP A 57 -11.93 -16.37 5.21
C ASP A 57 -10.78 -15.89 6.10
N VAL A 58 -10.69 -14.58 6.28
CA VAL A 58 -9.66 -13.92 7.09
C VAL A 58 -10.12 -13.82 8.54
N MET A 59 -9.16 -13.88 9.47
CA MET A 59 -9.44 -13.78 10.89
C MET A 59 -9.94 -12.39 11.28
N GLU A 60 -10.94 -12.34 12.17
CA GLU A 60 -11.37 -11.11 12.85
C GLU A 60 -10.18 -10.40 13.55
N PRO A 61 -10.18 -9.06 13.61
CA PRO A 61 -11.22 -8.13 13.15
C PRO A 61 -11.21 -7.86 11.63
N ASN A 62 -10.28 -8.47 10.88
CA ASN A 62 -10.22 -8.27 9.44
C ASN A 62 -11.43 -8.94 8.76
N HIS A 63 -11.84 -8.41 7.62
CA HIS A 63 -12.91 -9.00 6.84
C HIS A 63 -12.72 -8.78 5.34
N LEU A 64 -13.24 -9.71 4.55
CA LEU A 64 -13.21 -9.66 3.09
C LEU A 64 -14.65 -9.63 2.56
N ASP A 65 -14.95 -8.65 1.72
CA ASP A 65 -16.26 -8.51 1.08
C ASP A 65 -16.15 -8.34 -0.44
N GLN A 66 -17.24 -7.88 -1.08
CA GLN A 66 -17.28 -7.64 -2.53
C GLN A 66 -16.38 -6.47 -2.99
N GLN A 67 -16.14 -5.49 -2.12
CA GLN A 67 -15.32 -4.31 -2.39
C GLN A 67 -13.83 -4.61 -2.22
N GLY A 68 -13.50 -5.48 -1.27
CA GLY A 68 -12.11 -5.87 -1.02
C GLY A 68 -11.82 -6.37 0.38
N LEU A 69 -10.55 -6.26 0.78
CA LEU A 69 -10.05 -6.69 2.08
C LEU A 69 -9.89 -5.48 3.01
N PHE A 70 -10.48 -5.56 4.19
CA PHE A 70 -10.39 -4.58 5.25
C PHE A 70 -9.55 -5.16 6.37
N ILE A 71 -8.46 -4.47 6.71
CA ILE A 71 -7.45 -4.88 7.67
C ILE A 71 -7.50 -3.93 8.85
N GLU A 72 -7.93 -4.45 10.00
CA GLU A 72 -8.31 -3.70 11.20
C GLU A 72 -7.61 -4.27 12.46
N ASP A 73 -6.66 -5.18 12.28
CA ASP A 73 -5.96 -5.87 13.38
C ASP A 73 -4.81 -5.07 14.01
N GLY A 74 -4.54 -3.85 13.51
CA GLY A 74 -3.49 -2.97 14.02
C GLY A 74 -2.06 -3.46 13.79
N ILE A 75 -1.86 -4.55 13.02
CA ILE A 75 -0.53 -5.13 12.78
C ILE A 75 0.19 -4.35 11.68
N PHE A 76 1.41 -3.91 11.99
CA PHE A 76 2.25 -3.17 11.06
C PHE A 76 2.84 -4.08 9.97
N ARG A 77 2.65 -3.73 8.68
CA ARG A 77 3.01 -4.60 7.54
C ARG A 77 3.86 -3.93 6.48
N ASP A 78 4.99 -4.55 6.18
CA ASP A 78 5.80 -4.25 5.00
C ASP A 78 5.19 -4.90 3.74
N THR A 79 5.37 -4.27 2.59
CA THR A 79 4.99 -4.79 1.26
C THR A 79 3.50 -5.07 1.10
N LEU A 80 2.64 -4.36 1.84
CA LEU A 80 1.18 -4.47 1.75
C LEU A 80 0.70 -4.38 0.28
N GLY A 81 -0.06 -5.37 -0.17
CA GLY A 81 -0.60 -5.41 -1.54
C GLY A 81 0.46 -5.67 -2.62
N ALA A 82 1.61 -6.27 -2.25
CA ALA A 82 2.68 -6.57 -3.19
C ALA A 82 2.17 -7.30 -4.44
N ARG A 83 2.52 -6.76 -5.61
CA ARG A 83 2.24 -7.32 -6.95
C ARG A 83 0.77 -7.64 -7.20
N ASN A 84 -0.15 -7.00 -6.46
CA ASN A 84 -1.58 -7.23 -6.58
C ASN A 84 -2.06 -7.03 -8.04
N PRO A 85 -2.65 -8.05 -8.66
CA PRO A 85 -3.24 -7.94 -9.98
C PRO A 85 -4.76 -7.77 -9.94
N ALA A 86 -5.40 -7.97 -8.79
CA ALA A 86 -6.85 -7.94 -8.65
C ALA A 86 -7.37 -6.50 -8.63
N ASP A 87 -8.48 -6.26 -9.33
CA ASP A 87 -9.17 -4.96 -9.32
C ASP A 87 -10.13 -4.87 -8.12
N LYS A 88 -9.55 -4.92 -6.92
CA LYS A 88 -10.25 -4.83 -5.62
C LYS A 88 -9.50 -3.89 -4.68
N THR A 89 -10.16 -3.51 -3.59
CA THR A 89 -9.60 -2.62 -2.58
C THR A 89 -8.87 -3.41 -1.49
N ILE A 90 -7.77 -2.87 -0.99
CA ILE A 90 -7.18 -3.23 0.31
C ILE A 90 -7.27 -1.97 1.16
N LYS A 91 -8.02 -2.01 2.25
CA LYS A 91 -8.12 -0.91 3.21
C LYS A 91 -7.42 -1.31 4.50
N LEU A 92 -6.44 -0.52 4.93
CA LEU A 92 -5.71 -0.73 6.18
C LEU A 92 -6.05 0.40 7.16
N GLU A 93 -6.57 0.03 8.32
CA GLU A 93 -6.67 0.90 9.48
C GLU A 93 -5.30 1.00 10.17
N GLY A 94 -4.74 2.21 10.21
CA GLY A 94 -3.42 2.48 10.79
C GLY A 94 -2.31 2.64 9.75
N ASP A 95 -1.07 2.48 10.21
CA ASP A 95 0.14 2.76 9.43
C ASP A 95 0.57 1.56 8.58
N ALA A 96 1.06 1.82 7.37
CA ALA A 96 1.65 0.82 6.49
C ALA A 96 3.19 0.89 6.52
N GLY A 97 3.83 -0.27 6.38
CA GLY A 97 5.27 -0.41 6.35
C GLY A 97 5.91 -0.05 5.01
N MET A 98 7.17 -0.46 4.84
CA MET A 98 7.95 -0.12 3.65
C MET A 98 7.40 -0.81 2.41
N SER A 99 7.55 -0.19 1.25
CA SER A 99 7.22 -0.78 -0.05
C SER A 99 5.75 -1.16 -0.24
N THR A 100 4.82 -0.45 0.42
CA THR A 100 3.37 -0.59 0.20
C THR A 100 3.04 -0.42 -1.28
N GLY A 101 2.31 -1.40 -1.85
CA GLY A 101 1.92 -1.43 -3.26
C GLY A 101 3.07 -1.71 -4.24
N ILE A 102 4.20 -2.24 -3.78
CA ILE A 102 5.33 -2.57 -4.66
C ILE A 102 4.88 -3.45 -5.84
N LEU A 103 5.21 -3.02 -7.06
CA LEU A 103 4.90 -3.74 -8.31
C LEU A 103 3.39 -4.03 -8.54
N MET A 104 2.48 -3.36 -7.84
CA MET A 104 1.03 -3.49 -8.03
C MET A 104 0.61 -3.07 -9.45
N ARG A 105 -0.42 -3.73 -9.97
CA ARG A 105 -0.88 -3.59 -11.38
C ARG A 105 -2.32 -3.09 -11.51
N SER A 106 -3.20 -3.42 -10.56
CA SER A 106 -4.60 -3.01 -10.55
C SER A 106 -5.12 -2.91 -9.12
N GLY A 107 -6.35 -2.39 -8.97
CA GLY A 107 -7.03 -2.25 -7.69
C GLY A 107 -6.63 -0.97 -6.95
N GLN A 108 -6.99 -0.93 -5.67
CA GLN A 108 -6.77 0.22 -4.81
C GLN A 108 -6.19 -0.20 -3.46
N ILE A 109 -5.23 0.54 -2.92
CA ILE A 109 -4.80 0.44 -1.52
C ILE A 109 -5.17 1.75 -0.83
N ILE A 110 -5.83 1.68 0.32
CA ILE A 110 -6.14 2.80 1.19
C ILE A 110 -5.45 2.56 2.53
N VAL A 111 -4.59 3.49 2.94
CA VAL A 111 -3.92 3.48 4.24
C VAL A 111 -4.47 4.67 5.03
N GLU A 112 -5.18 4.40 6.12
CA GLU A 112 -5.79 5.44 6.97
C GLU A 112 -4.74 6.18 7.83
N GLY A 113 -3.53 5.63 7.97
CA GLY A 113 -2.38 6.27 8.60
C GLY A 113 -1.28 6.71 7.63
N CYS A 114 -0.04 6.71 8.11
CA CYS A 114 1.17 6.97 7.33
C CYS A 114 1.68 5.71 6.61
N ALA A 115 2.49 5.89 5.57
CA ALA A 115 3.23 4.79 4.95
C ALA A 115 4.74 5.07 4.95
N GLN A 116 5.57 4.03 5.06
CA GLN A 116 7.03 4.21 5.14
C GLN A 116 7.69 4.37 3.75
N GLU A 117 9.01 4.17 3.69
CA GLU A 117 9.82 4.37 2.49
C GLU A 117 9.41 3.43 1.36
N ASN A 118 9.74 3.81 0.13
CA ASN A 118 9.49 3.01 -1.08
C ASN A 118 8.00 2.73 -1.35
N THR A 119 7.08 3.47 -0.72
CA THR A 119 5.65 3.38 -1.05
C THR A 119 5.46 3.60 -2.55
N ALA A 120 4.68 2.73 -3.20
CA ALA A 120 4.45 2.72 -4.65
C ALA A 120 5.71 2.49 -5.52
N VAL A 121 6.79 1.93 -4.98
CA VAL A 121 7.98 1.60 -5.79
C VAL A 121 7.61 0.60 -6.90
N LEU A 122 8.06 0.89 -8.12
CA LEU A 122 7.77 0.09 -9.31
C LEU A 122 6.27 -0.11 -9.62
N LEU A 123 5.37 0.74 -9.09
CA LEU A 123 3.93 0.68 -9.36
C LEU A 123 3.69 0.73 -10.87
N ARG A 124 2.82 -0.17 -11.38
CA ARG A 124 2.54 -0.30 -12.82
C ARG A 124 1.14 0.17 -13.20
N GLY A 125 0.22 0.15 -12.24
CA GLY A 125 -1.18 0.54 -12.37
C GLY A 125 -1.92 0.39 -11.04
N GLY A 126 -3.17 0.82 -11.00
CA GLY A 126 -3.96 0.91 -9.77
C GLY A 126 -3.76 2.24 -9.04
N ARG A 127 -4.34 2.33 -7.85
CA ARG A 127 -4.36 3.54 -7.01
C ARG A 127 -3.86 3.25 -5.61
N ILE A 128 -3.08 4.15 -5.04
CA ILE A 128 -2.68 4.10 -3.63
C ILE A 128 -3.07 5.43 -2.99
N LEU A 129 -3.83 5.36 -1.91
CA LEU A 129 -4.29 6.49 -1.11
C LEU A 129 -3.68 6.38 0.29
N VAL A 130 -3.00 7.41 0.76
CA VAL A 130 -2.41 7.50 2.09
C VAL A 130 -2.95 8.76 2.78
N ARG A 131 -3.70 8.60 3.87
CA ARG A 131 -4.26 9.71 4.65
C ARG A 131 -3.22 10.43 5.51
N GLY A 132 -2.10 9.77 5.81
CA GLY A 132 -0.94 10.36 6.45
C GLY A 132 0.09 10.89 5.45
N SER A 133 1.35 10.84 5.88
CA SER A 133 2.51 11.16 5.04
C SER A 133 3.23 9.90 4.59
N THR A 134 4.05 10.03 3.55
CA THR A 134 4.98 8.98 3.13
C THR A 134 6.43 9.40 3.35
N LYS A 135 7.33 8.43 3.41
CA LYS A 135 8.78 8.68 3.57
C LYS A 135 9.49 8.73 2.22
N ASP A 136 10.79 8.45 2.24
CA ASP A 136 11.66 8.59 1.08
C ASP A 136 11.33 7.58 -0.03
N PHE A 137 11.71 7.92 -1.27
CA PHE A 137 11.57 7.07 -2.45
C PHE A 137 10.13 6.71 -2.83
N THR A 138 9.14 7.46 -2.37
CA THR A 138 7.75 7.28 -2.81
C THR A 138 7.63 7.40 -4.33
N GLY A 139 7.01 6.42 -4.98
CA GLY A 139 6.85 6.38 -6.44
C GLY A 139 8.15 6.15 -7.22
N ALA A 140 9.25 5.73 -6.57
CA ALA A 140 10.48 5.41 -7.28
C ALA A 140 10.28 4.30 -8.33
N GLU A 141 10.85 4.50 -9.52
CA GLU A 141 10.74 3.60 -10.68
C GLU A 141 9.31 3.24 -11.12
N MET A 142 8.30 4.00 -10.66
CA MET A 142 6.91 3.86 -11.06
C MET A 142 6.77 3.97 -12.58
N ARG A 143 5.92 3.11 -13.17
CA ARG A 143 5.67 3.00 -14.61
C ARG A 143 4.24 3.40 -14.99
N GLY A 144 3.33 3.44 -14.03
CA GLY A 144 1.92 3.79 -14.22
C GLY A 144 1.16 3.72 -12.89
N GLY A 145 -0.09 4.19 -12.89
CA GLY A 145 -0.94 4.30 -11.69
C GLY A 145 -0.99 5.71 -11.09
N GLU A 146 -1.71 5.85 -9.99
CA GLU A 146 -1.90 7.13 -9.29
C GLU A 146 -1.67 6.96 -7.79
N VAL A 147 -0.88 7.84 -7.18
CA VAL A 147 -0.63 7.86 -5.73
C VAL A 147 -1.13 9.17 -5.16
N PHE A 148 -1.99 9.10 -4.14
CA PHE A 148 -2.57 10.25 -3.46
C PHE A 148 -2.11 10.23 -2.00
N ILE A 149 -1.48 11.30 -1.56
CA ILE A 149 -0.92 11.43 -0.22
C ILE A 149 -1.49 12.70 0.38
N GLU A 150 -2.27 12.58 1.45
CA GLU A 150 -2.91 13.74 2.09
C GLU A 150 -1.89 14.64 2.78
N GLY A 151 -0.84 14.05 3.35
CA GLY A 151 0.29 14.77 3.92
C GLY A 151 1.37 15.09 2.90
N ASP A 152 2.62 14.92 3.33
CA ASP A 152 3.81 15.13 2.52
C ASP A 152 4.42 13.80 2.07
N ALA A 153 5.19 13.85 0.98
CA ALA A 153 6.08 12.77 0.59
C ALA A 153 7.54 13.15 0.89
N GLY A 154 8.36 12.14 1.19
CA GLY A 154 9.75 12.35 1.58
C GLY A 154 10.68 12.73 0.43
N SER A 155 11.97 12.54 0.70
CA SER A 155 13.05 12.79 -0.25
C SER A 155 13.07 11.75 -1.36
N PHE A 156 13.69 12.10 -2.48
CA PHE A 156 13.88 11.18 -3.60
C PHE A 156 12.58 10.66 -4.22
N THR A 157 11.50 11.41 -4.07
CA THR A 157 10.19 11.07 -4.62
C THR A 157 10.27 10.92 -6.14
N CYS A 158 9.60 9.93 -6.70
CA CYS A 158 9.56 9.64 -8.14
C CYS A 158 10.95 9.41 -8.79
N ALA A 159 11.95 9.00 -8.02
CA ALA A 159 13.29 8.71 -8.55
C ALA A 159 13.23 7.70 -9.70
N ARG A 160 13.80 8.04 -10.87
CA ARG A 160 13.79 7.19 -12.07
C ARG A 160 12.40 6.73 -12.53
N MET A 161 11.36 7.48 -12.19
CA MET A 161 10.00 7.26 -12.69
C MET A 161 9.96 7.20 -14.22
N LYS A 162 9.10 6.34 -14.76
CA LYS A 162 8.86 6.12 -16.20
C LYS A 162 7.41 6.42 -16.61
N GLY A 163 6.49 6.56 -15.66
CA GLY A 163 5.10 6.90 -15.91
C GLY A 163 4.27 6.87 -14.62
N GLY A 164 3.01 7.31 -14.68
CA GLY A 164 2.14 7.48 -13.50
C GLY A 164 2.15 8.91 -12.94
N VAL A 165 1.58 9.10 -11.76
CA VAL A 165 1.54 10.39 -11.07
C VAL A 165 1.47 10.22 -9.55
N VAL A 166 2.14 11.11 -8.82
CA VAL A 166 2.02 11.25 -7.36
C VAL A 166 1.43 12.64 -7.04
N TYR A 167 0.45 12.70 -6.16
CA TYR A 167 -0.15 13.93 -5.65
C TYR A 167 0.13 14.05 -4.14
N ALA A 168 0.74 15.16 -3.73
CA ALA A 168 1.06 15.47 -2.33
C ALA A 168 1.13 17.00 -2.12
N ARG A 169 1.15 17.46 -0.87
CA ARG A 169 1.35 18.89 -0.55
C ARG A 169 2.79 19.32 -0.81
N GLN A 170 3.75 18.60 -0.23
CA GLN A 170 5.17 18.75 -0.47
C GLN A 170 5.84 17.42 -0.81
N ALA A 171 6.89 17.49 -1.63
CA ALA A 171 7.81 16.39 -1.91
C ALA A 171 9.11 16.94 -2.49
N LEU A 172 10.20 16.19 -2.38
CA LEU A 172 11.46 16.48 -3.07
C LEU A 172 11.68 15.46 -4.19
N PRO A 173 11.22 15.76 -5.44
CA PRO A 173 11.33 14.82 -6.54
C PRO A 173 12.78 14.70 -7.04
N LEU A 174 13.14 13.52 -7.54
CA LEU A 174 14.35 13.32 -8.33
C LEU A 174 14.05 13.23 -9.84
N PRO A 175 15.01 13.61 -10.71
CA PRO A 175 14.88 13.40 -12.14
C PRO A 175 14.53 11.94 -12.49
N PRO A 176 13.69 11.71 -13.51
CA PRO A 176 13.15 12.71 -14.44
C PRO A 176 11.91 13.49 -13.94
N ALA A 177 11.38 13.15 -12.76
CA ALA A 177 10.15 13.77 -12.26
C ALA A 177 10.36 15.21 -11.80
N LYS A 178 9.31 16.02 -11.92
CA LYS A 178 9.26 17.43 -11.48
C LYS A 178 7.95 17.71 -10.76
N ARG A 179 7.93 18.83 -10.05
CA ARG A 179 6.73 19.39 -9.44
C ARG A 179 5.97 20.22 -10.47
N HIS A 180 4.66 20.03 -10.54
CA HIS A 180 3.74 20.76 -11.41
C HIS A 180 2.53 21.23 -10.60
N PRO A 181 1.93 22.40 -10.94
CA PRO A 181 0.62 22.77 -10.41
C PRO A 181 -0.44 21.79 -10.92
N LEU A 182 -1.52 21.61 -10.15
CA LEU A 182 -2.64 20.80 -10.60
C LEU A 182 -3.43 21.51 -11.70
N SER A 183 -3.76 20.78 -12.76
CA SER A 183 -4.78 21.19 -13.73
C SER A 183 -6.19 21.20 -13.11
N PRO A 184 -7.18 21.86 -13.74
CA PRO A 184 -8.55 21.87 -13.23
C PRO A 184 -9.16 20.48 -13.02
N SER A 185 -8.90 19.53 -13.93
CA SER A 185 -9.37 18.15 -13.80
C SER A 185 -8.70 17.40 -12.66
N GLU A 186 -7.38 17.57 -12.50
CA GLU A 186 -6.64 16.93 -11.41
C GLU A 186 -7.07 17.45 -10.05
N ARG A 187 -7.42 18.73 -9.93
CA ARG A 187 -8.00 19.26 -8.68
C ARG A 187 -9.27 18.53 -8.28
N THR A 188 -10.16 18.23 -9.23
CA THR A 188 -11.37 17.45 -8.97
C THR A 188 -11.04 16.01 -8.58
N VAL A 189 -10.06 15.39 -9.23
CA VAL A 189 -9.62 14.02 -8.90
C VAL A 189 -9.02 13.96 -7.49
N VAL A 190 -8.12 14.88 -7.15
CA VAL A 190 -7.48 14.98 -5.83
C VAL A 190 -8.52 15.28 -4.75
N ALA A 191 -9.42 16.24 -4.98
CA ALA A 191 -10.50 16.57 -4.04
C ALA A 191 -11.37 15.35 -3.74
N ARG A 192 -11.75 14.58 -4.77
CA ARG A 192 -12.55 13.37 -4.60
C ARG A 192 -11.79 12.25 -3.92
N ALA A 193 -10.55 11.98 -4.33
CA ALA A 193 -9.75 10.86 -3.81
C ALA A 193 -9.40 11.06 -2.33
N LEU A 194 -9.09 12.29 -1.94
CA LEU A 194 -8.72 12.64 -0.56
C LEU A 194 -9.90 13.18 0.27
N GLU A 195 -11.13 13.19 -0.27
CA GLU A 195 -12.32 13.73 0.42
C GLU A 195 -12.14 15.17 0.93
N LEU A 196 -11.50 15.99 0.09
CA LEU A 196 -11.15 17.39 0.40
C LEU A 196 -12.14 18.36 -0.23
N SER A 197 -12.27 19.54 0.39
CA SER A 197 -12.90 20.69 -0.26
C SER A 197 -12.09 21.17 -1.48
N PRO A 198 -12.74 21.86 -2.45
CA PRO A 198 -12.03 22.44 -3.59
C PRO A 198 -10.90 23.40 -3.21
N MET A 199 -11.02 24.12 -2.08
CA MET A 199 -9.97 25.00 -1.57
C MET A 199 -8.78 24.22 -1.02
N GLN A 200 -9.01 23.15 -0.26
CA GLN A 200 -7.94 22.29 0.25
C GLN A 200 -7.16 21.62 -0.89
N ALA A 201 -7.82 21.25 -1.98
CA ALA A 201 -7.16 20.67 -3.16
C ALA A 201 -6.15 21.63 -3.83
N LEU A 202 -6.27 22.95 -3.64
CA LEU A 202 -5.31 23.93 -4.16
C LEU A 202 -3.92 23.84 -3.49
N MET A 203 -3.84 23.22 -2.31
CA MET A 203 -2.59 23.05 -1.56
C MET A 203 -1.70 21.92 -2.10
N TYR A 204 -2.21 21.14 -3.06
CA TYR A 204 -1.54 19.96 -3.59
C TYR A 204 -0.80 20.29 -4.89
N SER A 205 0.21 19.48 -5.18
CA SER A 205 0.96 19.53 -6.42
C SER A 205 1.02 18.14 -7.04
N ARG A 206 1.20 18.12 -8.36
CA ARG A 206 1.48 16.91 -9.12
C ARG A 206 2.99 16.71 -9.17
N PHE A 207 3.44 15.48 -8.97
CA PHE A 207 4.80 15.05 -9.17
C PHE A 207 4.82 13.94 -10.23
N GLY A 208 5.50 14.20 -11.34
CA GLY A 208 5.47 13.33 -12.52
C GLY A 208 6.42 13.77 -13.62
N LEU A 209 6.35 13.13 -14.78
CA LEU A 209 7.21 13.43 -15.93
C LEU A 209 6.80 14.71 -16.68
N GLN A 210 5.50 15.00 -16.69
CA GLN A 210 4.85 16.14 -17.35
C GLN A 210 3.63 16.54 -16.53
#